data_AF-A0A087RUC1-F1
#
_entry.id   AF-A0A087RUC1-F1
#
_cell.length_a   1.000
_cell.length_b   1.000
_cell.length_c   1.000
_cell.angle_alpha   90.00
_cell.angle_beta   90.00
_cell.angle_gamma   90.00
#
_symmetry.space_group_name_H-M   'P 1'
#
loop_
_entity.id
_entity.type
_entity.pdbx_description
1 polymer ?
#
loop_
_entity_poly.entity_id
_entity_poly.type
_entity_poly.pdbx_seq_one_letter_code
_entity_poly.pdbx_strand_id
1 'polypeptide(L)'
;MAAKTTKKKTTTKAKKEAKKVTKREPSPSVLLKKVASVSDSNKALQKEIKVMSKIFGENQKVLVSMKGMIDSLTSALEHIQKQSKQLNIIEDDTQKLYAGLNQVRTKSNMVDKINNQTAKLQEEINKISEVQKSTKTQEISQQVEDSMNSIRNNSQMIIKIAQRIDEVRDDLRKVSGKTDSFLEVGSEMDKLKNSIEEISGKTAKLETGAQIIDSLKQELTKITDSVSDSSNLNSELDAIKVTIDAISSKASKIDSLGGVIEGLKQQFETVASKAGSVDNVSLESIKELAGKIDKIETEIGTLSHRADSTAFVGEGLKSVQDDLSNFKQNVFDKTNSIEQKISSATDMLKRQDASTVEFHKKTEKLFEEMQSVRSVTNKASDDSSKEMMALLKLSEYQSNIRMNAESKYGEAKDLEKMASQTADIVNLFDRISIESGEKIPLPHEVRQWAVSKILDCADKWEIRFSDVYSILTNAIGRDLLKEAVRIQQIRDIYGIRAVDEIRKDLNIS
;
A
#
# COMPACT_ATOMS: atom_id res chain seq x y z
N MET A 1 -57.12 38.23 -0.78
CA MET A 1 -57.76 39.25 0.07
C MET A 1 -57.45 38.94 1.53
N ALA A 2 -57.06 39.98 2.27
CA ALA A 2 -57.08 40.17 3.73
C ALA A 2 -56.37 39.16 4.65
N ALA A 3 -55.15 39.54 5.04
CA ALA A 3 -54.50 39.15 6.28
C ALA A 3 -55.30 39.63 7.51
N LYS A 4 -55.35 38.82 8.57
CA LYS A 4 -55.77 39.25 9.91
C LYS A 4 -54.66 38.96 10.91
N THR A 5 -54.23 40.05 11.52
CA THR A 5 -53.18 40.22 12.52
C THR A 5 -53.63 39.75 13.90
N THR A 6 -52.75 39.07 14.64
CA THR A 6 -52.88 38.87 16.09
C THR A 6 -51.83 39.71 16.82
N LYS A 7 -52.33 40.67 17.60
CA LYS A 7 -51.56 41.65 18.37
C LYS A 7 -50.86 41.02 19.58
N LYS A 8 -49.61 41.44 19.74
CA LYS A 8 -48.68 41.21 20.84
C LYS A 8 -49.16 41.95 22.10
N LYS A 9 -49.19 41.26 23.24
CA LYS A 9 -49.58 41.78 24.56
C LYS A 9 -48.40 42.51 25.21
N THR A 10 -48.68 43.74 25.65
CA THR A 10 -47.81 44.70 26.33
C THR A 10 -47.64 44.34 27.80
N THR A 11 -46.42 44.49 28.33
CA THR A 11 -46.18 44.68 29.77
C THR A 11 -45.21 45.84 29.97
N THR A 12 -45.69 46.83 30.70
CA THR A 12 -45.08 48.10 31.11
C THR A 12 -44.04 47.88 32.22
N LYS A 13 -42.88 48.56 32.14
CA LYS A 13 -42.08 48.93 33.31
C LYS A 13 -41.56 50.35 33.16
N ALA A 14 -41.68 51.08 34.27
CA ALA A 14 -41.59 52.53 34.40
C ALA A 14 -40.19 53.11 34.14
N LYS A 15 -40.21 54.33 33.60
CA LYS A 15 -39.09 55.20 33.24
C LYS A 15 -38.56 55.86 34.52
N LYS A 16 -37.31 55.57 34.92
CA LYS A 16 -36.57 56.38 35.91
C LYS A 16 -35.80 57.47 35.18
N GLU A 17 -36.03 58.71 35.61
CA GLU A 17 -35.39 59.93 35.11
C GLU A 17 -33.88 59.92 35.35
N ALA A 18 -33.10 60.16 34.29
CA ALA A 18 -31.66 60.35 34.37
C ALA A 18 -31.34 61.87 34.40
N LYS A 19 -30.84 62.34 35.55
CA LYS A 19 -30.25 63.67 35.71
C LYS A 19 -29.05 63.84 34.76
N LYS A 20 -29.08 64.91 33.97
CA LYS A 20 -28.04 65.31 33.01
C LYS A 20 -26.84 65.88 33.78
N VAL A 21 -25.74 65.13 33.84
CA VAL A 21 -24.45 65.61 34.37
C VAL A 21 -23.63 66.19 33.23
N THR A 22 -23.30 67.47 33.35
CA THR A 22 -22.49 68.26 32.43
C THR A 22 -21.08 67.66 32.31
N LYS A 23 -20.65 67.32 31.09
CA LYS A 23 -19.31 66.79 30.80
C LYS A 23 -18.26 67.87 31.07
N ARG A 24 -17.50 67.74 32.17
CA ARG A 24 -16.19 68.39 32.33
C ARG A 24 -15.24 67.80 31.29
N GLU A 25 -14.42 68.65 30.67
CA GLU A 25 -13.31 68.20 29.81
C GLU A 25 -12.41 67.23 30.61
N PRO A 26 -12.00 66.10 30.01
CA PRO A 26 -11.17 65.12 30.70
C PRO A 26 -9.81 65.77 31.02
N SER A 27 -9.37 65.68 32.29
CA SER A 27 -8.07 66.22 32.67
C SER A 27 -6.96 65.57 31.83
N PRO A 28 -5.84 66.29 31.55
CA PRO A 28 -4.73 65.79 30.73
C PRO A 28 -4.20 64.41 31.16
N SER A 29 -4.29 64.09 32.46
CA SER A 29 -3.96 62.79 33.04
C SER A 29 -4.85 61.63 32.58
N VAL A 30 -6.14 61.86 32.33
CA VAL A 30 -7.06 60.85 31.78
C VAL A 30 -6.79 60.60 30.29
N LEU A 31 -6.42 61.65 29.55
CA LEU A 31 -6.01 61.54 28.15
C LEU A 31 -4.67 60.79 28.03
N LEU A 32 -3.68 61.12 28.87
CA LEU A 32 -2.40 60.39 28.92
C LEU A 32 -2.59 58.90 29.23
N LYS A 33 -3.46 58.55 30.18
CA LYS A 33 -3.75 57.14 30.51
C LYS A 33 -4.42 56.38 29.35
N LYS A 34 -5.31 57.05 28.60
CA LYS A 34 -5.90 56.48 27.37
C LYS A 34 -4.88 56.33 26.25
N VAL A 35 -4.00 57.32 26.05
CA VAL A 35 -2.93 57.26 25.05
C VAL A 35 -1.93 56.14 25.40
N ALA A 36 -1.57 55.97 26.66
CA ALA A 36 -0.73 54.86 27.12
C ALA A 36 -1.41 53.50 26.87
N SER A 37 -2.69 53.36 27.22
CA SER A 37 -3.46 52.13 26.96
C SER A 37 -3.60 51.81 25.47
N VAL A 38 -3.76 52.82 24.61
CA VAL A 38 -3.76 52.65 23.15
C VAL A 38 -2.36 52.29 22.64
N SER A 39 -1.30 52.87 23.20
CA SER A 39 0.09 52.52 22.87
C SER A 39 0.42 51.07 23.22
N ASP A 40 0.00 50.61 24.40
CA ASP A 40 0.20 49.23 24.84
C ASP A 40 -0.63 48.24 24.01
N SER A 41 -1.86 48.60 23.66
CA SER A 41 -2.70 47.80 22.74
C SER A 41 -2.07 47.72 21.35
N ASN A 42 -1.50 48.82 20.84
CA ASN A 42 -0.81 48.84 19.56
C ASN A 42 0.48 48.00 19.59
N LYS A 43 1.23 48.01 20.70
CA LYS A 43 2.38 47.11 20.89
C LYS A 43 1.97 45.63 20.94
N ALA A 44 0.86 45.32 21.61
CA ALA A 44 0.32 43.95 21.64
C ALA A 44 -0.09 43.49 20.23
N LEU A 45 -0.83 44.33 19.50
CA LEU A 45 -1.22 44.06 18.11
C LEU A 45 0.01 43.87 17.21
N GLN A 46 1.06 44.69 17.35
CA GLN A 46 2.31 44.51 16.59
C GLN A 46 2.99 43.17 16.90
N LYS A 47 2.98 42.73 18.16
CA LYS A 47 3.51 41.40 18.54
C LYS A 47 2.67 40.29 17.90
N GLU A 48 1.36 40.39 17.93
CA GLU A 48 0.45 39.41 17.29
C GLU A 48 0.62 39.37 15.77
N ILE A 49 0.72 40.52 15.10
CA ILE A 49 0.99 40.60 13.66
C ILE A 49 2.32 39.92 13.33
N LYS A 50 3.36 40.12 14.15
CA LYS A 50 4.66 39.47 13.96
C LYS A 50 4.58 37.94 14.11
N VAL A 51 3.80 37.47 15.09
CA VAL A 51 3.51 36.03 15.26
C VAL A 51 2.73 35.49 14.05
N MET A 52 1.71 36.21 13.57
CA MET A 52 0.96 35.85 12.37
C MET A 52 1.85 35.78 11.12
N SER A 53 2.75 36.74 10.91
CA SER A 53 3.70 36.70 9.78
C SER A 53 4.63 35.49 9.85
N LYS A 54 5.04 35.09 11.07
CA LYS A 54 5.84 33.88 11.26
C LYS A 54 5.05 32.62 10.92
N ILE A 55 3.81 32.52 11.39
CA ILE A 55 2.89 31.41 11.06
C ILE A 55 2.64 31.33 9.55
N PHE A 56 2.45 32.47 8.88
CA PHE A 56 2.26 32.51 7.43
C PHE A 56 3.50 31.97 6.68
N GLY A 57 4.71 32.36 7.12
CA GLY A 57 5.95 31.84 6.55
C GLY A 57 6.14 30.33 6.78
N GLU A 58 5.77 29.81 7.95
CA GLU A 58 5.80 28.38 8.24
C GLU A 58 4.78 27.60 7.39
N ASN A 59 3.55 28.12 7.26
CA ASN A 59 2.52 27.53 6.38
C ASN A 59 2.97 27.51 4.92
N GLN A 60 3.67 28.53 4.45
CA GLN A 60 4.21 28.56 3.09
C GLN A 60 5.26 27.47 2.86
N LYS A 61 6.11 27.18 3.86
CA LYS A 61 7.06 26.05 3.79
C LYS A 61 6.34 24.70 3.72
N VAL A 62 5.28 24.52 4.50
CA VAL A 62 4.44 23.30 4.44
C VAL A 62 3.83 23.14 3.06
N LEU A 63 3.27 24.22 2.48
CA LEU A 63 2.70 24.18 1.12
C LEU A 63 3.74 23.82 0.05
N VAL A 64 4.96 24.34 0.15
CA VAL A 64 6.06 23.97 -0.76
C VAL A 64 6.44 22.50 -0.60
N SER A 65 6.47 21.98 0.62
CA SER A 65 6.71 20.54 0.87
C SER A 65 5.59 19.66 0.32
N MET A 66 4.33 20.06 0.48
CA MET A 66 3.18 19.37 -0.09
C MET A 66 3.23 19.36 -1.62
N LYS A 67 3.63 20.47 -2.24
CA LYS A 67 3.86 20.52 -3.69
C LYS A 67 4.93 19.52 -4.12
N GLY A 68 6.05 19.43 -3.40
CA GLY A 68 7.08 18.44 -3.66
C GLY A 68 6.57 17.00 -3.57
N MET A 69 5.75 16.69 -2.56
CA MET A 69 5.10 15.38 -2.43
C MET A 69 4.12 15.10 -3.58
N ILE A 70 3.33 16.08 -4.00
CA ILE A 70 2.41 15.95 -5.13
C ILE A 70 3.18 15.73 -6.44
N ASP A 71 4.29 16.43 -6.65
CA ASP A 71 5.14 16.27 -7.83
C ASP A 71 5.76 14.85 -7.86
N SER A 72 6.25 14.35 -6.71
CA SER A 72 6.72 12.96 -6.59
C SER A 72 5.62 11.92 -6.80
N LEU A 73 4.43 12.14 -6.25
CA LEU A 73 3.27 11.27 -6.47
C LEU A 73 2.84 11.26 -7.93
N THR A 74 2.85 12.42 -8.58
CA THR A 74 2.52 12.56 -10.01
C THR A 74 3.51 11.78 -10.87
N SER A 75 4.81 11.89 -10.58
CA SER A 75 5.85 11.13 -11.26
C SER A 75 5.69 9.61 -11.06
N ALA A 76 5.40 9.16 -9.83
CA ALA A 76 5.15 7.75 -9.54
C ALA A 76 3.92 7.22 -10.31
N LEU A 77 2.85 8.02 -10.39
CA LEU A 77 1.63 7.68 -11.11
C LEU A 77 1.89 7.57 -12.62
N GLU A 78 2.72 8.45 -13.18
CA GLU A 78 3.14 8.42 -14.58
C GLU A 78 4.01 7.18 -14.89
N HIS A 79 4.88 6.79 -13.97
CA HIS A 79 5.64 5.53 -14.07
C HIS A 79 4.72 4.30 -14.04
N ILE A 80 3.75 4.25 -13.14
CA ILE A 80 2.77 3.15 -13.05
C ILE A 80 1.95 3.05 -14.35
N GLN A 81 1.51 4.19 -14.90
CA GLN A 81 0.78 4.20 -16.18
C GLN A 81 1.64 3.69 -17.34
N LYS A 82 2.92 4.06 -17.41
CA LYS A 82 3.85 3.54 -18.43
C LYS A 82 4.07 2.04 -18.27
N GLN A 83 4.26 1.56 -17.03
CA GLN A 83 4.41 0.14 -16.75
C GLN A 83 3.16 -0.66 -17.09
N SER A 84 1.97 -0.14 -16.80
CA SER A 84 0.70 -0.79 -17.19
C SER A 84 0.58 -0.96 -18.70
N LYS A 85 0.99 0.04 -19.51
CA LYS A 85 1.01 -0.10 -20.97
C LYS A 85 1.99 -1.18 -21.44
N GLN A 86 3.17 -1.27 -20.82
CA GLN A 86 4.13 -2.33 -21.13
C GLN A 86 3.58 -3.72 -20.77
N LEU A 87 2.87 -3.83 -19.63
CA LEU A 87 2.27 -5.08 -19.19
C LEU A 87 1.21 -5.58 -20.18
N ASN A 88 0.37 -4.68 -20.70
CA ASN A 88 -0.61 -5.04 -21.74
C ASN A 88 0.05 -5.55 -23.03
N ILE A 89 1.21 -4.99 -23.42
CA ILE A 89 1.97 -5.46 -24.60
C ILE A 89 2.55 -6.85 -24.34
N ILE A 90 3.11 -7.08 -23.15
CA ILE A 90 3.64 -8.39 -22.74
C ILE A 90 2.52 -9.45 -22.70
N GLU A 91 1.32 -9.08 -22.24
CA GLU A 91 0.16 -9.97 -22.23
C GLU A 91 -0.25 -10.36 -23.65
N ASP A 92 -0.36 -9.40 -24.57
CA ASP A 92 -0.67 -9.65 -25.99
C ASP A 92 0.39 -10.55 -26.65
N ASP A 93 1.68 -10.30 -26.41
CA ASP A 93 2.76 -11.14 -26.93
C ASP A 93 2.76 -12.55 -26.32
N THR A 94 2.37 -12.69 -25.04
CA THR A 94 2.20 -14.00 -24.39
C THR A 94 1.05 -14.79 -25.02
N GLN A 95 -0.06 -14.13 -25.34
CA GLN A 95 -1.18 -14.75 -26.05
C GLN A 95 -0.77 -15.20 -27.47
N LYS A 96 -0.02 -14.37 -28.21
CA LYS A 96 0.54 -14.73 -29.52
C LYS A 96 1.51 -15.89 -29.43
N LEU A 97 2.37 -15.93 -28.41
CA LEU A 97 3.29 -17.05 -28.16
C LEU A 97 2.52 -18.35 -27.87
N TYR A 98 1.45 -18.28 -27.08
CA TYR A 98 0.61 -19.45 -26.81
C TYR A 98 -0.07 -19.98 -28.07
N ALA A 99 -0.61 -19.08 -28.91
CA ALA A 99 -1.17 -19.43 -30.21
C ALA A 99 -0.10 -20.05 -31.14
N GLY A 100 1.10 -19.46 -31.21
CA GLY A 100 2.23 -19.98 -31.97
C GLY A 100 2.70 -21.36 -31.49
N LEU A 101 2.78 -21.56 -30.18
CA LEU A 101 3.16 -22.83 -29.57
C LEU A 101 2.15 -23.93 -29.91
N ASN A 102 0.86 -23.60 -29.91
CA ASN A 102 -0.19 -24.54 -30.29
C ASN A 102 -0.10 -24.95 -31.78
N GLN A 103 0.27 -24.02 -32.65
CA GLN A 103 0.54 -24.32 -34.06
C GLN A 103 1.79 -25.21 -34.23
N VAL A 104 2.86 -24.95 -33.49
CA VAL A 104 4.08 -25.78 -33.51
C VAL A 104 3.78 -27.20 -33.04
N ARG A 105 2.98 -27.36 -31.98
CA ARG A 105 2.55 -28.67 -31.49
C ARG A 105 1.74 -29.43 -32.54
N THR A 106 0.85 -28.74 -33.24
CA THR A 106 0.09 -29.31 -34.36
C THR A 106 1.00 -29.75 -35.50
N LYS A 107 2.02 -28.94 -35.85
CA LYS A 107 3.03 -29.31 -36.84
C LYS A 107 3.90 -30.49 -36.40
N SER A 108 4.24 -30.60 -35.11
CA SER A 108 4.98 -31.75 -34.56
C SER A 108 4.25 -33.07 -34.80
N ASN A 109 2.95 -33.12 -34.54
CA ASN A 109 2.13 -34.32 -34.80
C ASN A 109 2.13 -34.70 -36.29
N MET A 110 2.27 -33.72 -37.19
CA MET A 110 2.35 -33.94 -38.63
C MET A 110 3.74 -34.47 -39.03
N VAL A 111 4.81 -34.01 -38.38
CA VAL A 111 6.16 -34.54 -38.53
C VAL A 111 6.22 -36.01 -38.08
N ASP A 112 5.59 -36.37 -36.96
CA ASP A 112 5.53 -37.77 -36.51
C ASP A 112 4.79 -38.67 -37.50
N LYS A 113 3.71 -38.17 -38.12
CA LYS A 113 3.00 -38.89 -39.19
C LYS A 113 3.85 -39.06 -40.44
N ILE A 114 4.56 -38.01 -40.87
CA ILE A 114 5.49 -38.08 -42.00
C ILE A 114 6.61 -39.08 -41.71
N ASN A 115 7.18 -39.05 -40.51
CA ASN A 115 8.24 -39.97 -40.12
C ASN A 115 7.78 -41.43 -40.15
N ASN A 116 6.57 -41.71 -39.65
CA ASN A 116 5.96 -43.04 -39.74
C ASN A 116 5.67 -43.47 -41.19
N GLN A 117 5.25 -42.55 -42.07
CA GLN A 117 5.04 -42.85 -43.49
C GLN A 117 6.37 -43.11 -44.22
N THR A 118 7.41 -42.34 -43.90
CA THR A 118 8.77 -42.54 -44.43
C THR A 118 9.34 -43.89 -44.00
N ALA A 119 9.13 -44.30 -42.74
CA ALA A 119 9.53 -45.62 -42.27
C ALA A 119 8.83 -46.76 -43.03
N LYS A 120 7.52 -46.64 -43.27
CA LYS A 120 6.75 -47.61 -44.08
C LYS A 120 7.21 -47.65 -45.53
N LEU A 121 7.49 -46.49 -46.14
CA LEU A 121 8.03 -46.42 -47.49
C LEU A 121 9.42 -47.07 -47.59
N GLN A 122 10.26 -46.88 -46.58
CA GLN A 122 11.57 -47.52 -46.52
C GLN A 122 11.45 -49.06 -46.47
N GLU A 123 10.47 -49.58 -45.72
CA GLU A 123 10.20 -51.01 -45.62
C GLU A 123 9.70 -51.60 -46.95
N GLU A 124 8.80 -50.89 -47.64
CA GLU A 124 8.31 -51.28 -48.97
C GLU A 124 9.41 -51.19 -50.05
N ILE A 125 10.27 -50.18 -50.01
CA ILE A 125 11.43 -50.07 -50.90
C ILE A 125 12.38 -51.26 -50.70
N ASN A 126 12.60 -51.68 -49.45
CA ASN A 126 13.44 -52.84 -49.15
C ASN A 126 12.82 -54.15 -49.70
N LYS A 127 11.49 -54.32 -49.62
CA LYS A 127 10.79 -55.48 -50.21
C LYS A 127 10.86 -55.50 -51.74
N ILE A 128 10.71 -54.34 -52.39
CA ILE A 128 10.84 -54.21 -53.85
C ILE A 128 12.27 -54.53 -54.30
N SER A 129 13.28 -54.17 -53.49
CA SER A 129 14.69 -54.47 -53.75
C SER A 129 15.00 -55.98 -53.70
N GLU A 130 14.27 -56.77 -52.91
CA GLU A 130 14.37 -58.24 -52.89
C GLU A 130 13.71 -58.91 -54.10
N VAL A 131 12.58 -58.37 -54.58
CA VAL A 131 11.79 -58.94 -55.69
C VAL A 131 12.46 -58.72 -57.06
N GLN A 132 13.33 -57.72 -57.21
CA GLN A 132 14.05 -57.43 -58.46
C GLN A 132 15.15 -58.43 -58.85
N LYS A 133 15.39 -59.50 -58.09
CA LYS A 133 16.36 -60.56 -58.44
C LYS A 133 15.84 -61.63 -59.42
N SER A 134 14.55 -61.62 -59.80
CA SER A 134 14.00 -62.66 -60.68
C SER A 134 13.11 -62.12 -61.82
N THR A 135 13.62 -62.25 -63.06
CA THR A 135 12.90 -62.33 -64.37
C THR A 135 12.13 -61.08 -64.87
N LYS A 136 11.91 -60.78 -66.16
CA LYS A 136 12.38 -61.20 -67.51
C LYS A 136 12.04 -60.06 -68.51
N THR A 137 12.77 -59.98 -69.62
CA THR A 137 13.16 -58.75 -70.38
C THR A 137 12.17 -58.15 -71.40
N GLN A 138 10.84 -58.22 -71.22
CA GLN A 138 9.90 -57.61 -72.21
C GLN A 138 8.90 -56.59 -71.64
N GLU A 139 8.72 -56.55 -70.32
CA GLU A 139 8.06 -55.43 -69.60
C GLU A 139 8.99 -54.22 -69.40
N ILE A 140 10.30 -54.41 -69.56
CA ILE A 140 11.33 -53.40 -69.27
C ILE A 140 11.17 -52.17 -70.16
N SER A 141 10.72 -52.30 -71.41
CA SER A 141 10.52 -51.11 -72.27
C SER A 141 9.36 -50.23 -71.79
N GLN A 142 8.25 -50.83 -71.35
CA GLN A 142 7.12 -50.09 -70.81
C GLN A 142 7.42 -49.54 -69.42
N GLN A 143 8.13 -50.32 -68.59
CA GLN A 143 8.57 -49.91 -67.26
C GLN A 143 9.62 -48.81 -67.31
N VAL A 144 10.46 -48.75 -68.36
CA VAL A 144 11.41 -47.65 -68.61
C VAL A 144 10.68 -46.38 -69.03
N GLU A 145 9.61 -46.47 -69.83
CA GLU A 145 8.76 -45.32 -70.20
C GLU A 145 7.99 -44.77 -68.98
N ASP A 146 7.40 -45.66 -68.18
CA ASP A 146 6.72 -45.30 -66.93
C ASP A 146 7.71 -44.79 -65.86
N SER A 147 8.94 -45.32 -65.85
CA SER A 147 10.04 -44.80 -65.04
C SER A 147 10.51 -43.44 -65.54
N MET A 148 10.56 -43.18 -66.85
CA MET A 148 10.91 -41.86 -67.40
C MET A 148 9.87 -40.81 -67.02
N ASN A 149 8.58 -41.15 -67.08
CA ASN A 149 7.50 -40.29 -66.64
C ASN A 149 7.52 -40.07 -65.11
N SER A 150 7.82 -41.11 -64.34
CA SER A 150 8.00 -41.00 -62.89
C SER A 150 9.23 -40.19 -62.50
N ILE A 151 10.35 -40.33 -63.22
CA ILE A 151 11.58 -39.52 -63.04
C ILE A 151 11.31 -38.06 -63.43
N ARG A 152 10.49 -37.81 -64.45
CA ARG A 152 10.08 -36.45 -64.84
C ARG A 152 9.15 -35.81 -63.80
N ASN A 153 8.23 -36.58 -63.23
CA ASN A 153 7.37 -36.09 -62.15
C ASN A 153 8.15 -35.88 -60.85
N ASN A 154 9.00 -36.83 -60.49
CA ASN A 154 9.89 -36.72 -59.33
C ASN A 154 10.87 -35.57 -59.48
N SER A 155 11.41 -35.30 -60.68
CA SER A 155 12.29 -34.14 -60.88
C SER A 155 11.54 -32.81 -60.74
N GLN A 156 10.28 -32.71 -61.20
CA GLN A 156 9.42 -31.55 -60.91
C GLN A 156 9.12 -31.40 -59.42
N MET A 157 8.92 -32.51 -58.71
CA MET A 157 8.73 -32.50 -57.25
C MET A 157 10.00 -32.06 -56.52
N ILE A 158 11.18 -32.53 -56.96
CA ILE A 158 12.48 -32.11 -56.44
C ILE A 158 12.71 -30.61 -56.67
N ILE A 159 12.32 -30.06 -57.83
CA ILE A 159 12.38 -28.61 -58.09
C ILE A 159 11.47 -27.84 -57.13
N LYS A 160 10.24 -28.31 -56.88
CA LYS A 160 9.33 -27.69 -55.90
C LYS A 160 9.85 -27.81 -54.46
N ILE A 161 10.51 -28.92 -54.13
CA ILE A 161 11.16 -29.12 -52.83
C ILE A 161 12.35 -28.16 -52.68
N ALA A 162 13.16 -27.99 -53.72
CA ALA A 162 14.28 -27.04 -53.72
C ALA A 162 13.78 -25.59 -53.52
N GLN A 163 12.72 -25.20 -54.23
CA GLN A 163 12.08 -23.89 -54.03
C GLN A 163 11.57 -23.70 -52.59
N ARG A 164 10.93 -24.72 -52.01
CA ARG A 164 10.51 -24.69 -50.60
C ARG A 164 11.68 -24.66 -49.62
N ILE A 165 12.80 -25.30 -49.93
CA ILE A 165 14.02 -25.25 -49.11
C ILE A 165 14.61 -23.84 -49.13
N ASP A 166 14.60 -23.16 -50.27
CA ASP A 166 15.05 -21.76 -50.36
C ASP A 166 14.12 -20.83 -49.56
N GLU A 167 12.80 -21.01 -49.62
CA GLU A 167 11.84 -20.28 -48.78
C GLU A 167 12.08 -20.52 -47.28
N VAL A 168 12.25 -21.78 -46.87
CA VAL A 168 12.55 -22.14 -45.47
C VAL A 168 13.89 -21.57 -45.01
N ARG A 169 14.91 -21.54 -45.88
CA ARG A 169 16.21 -20.92 -45.59
C ARG A 169 16.07 -19.42 -45.35
N ASP A 170 15.29 -18.72 -46.16
CA ASP A 170 15.04 -17.28 -46.00
C ASP A 170 14.26 -16.98 -44.72
N ASP A 171 13.27 -17.81 -44.37
CA ASP A 171 12.56 -17.70 -43.10
C ASP A 171 13.48 -17.98 -41.90
N LEU A 172 14.36 -18.98 -41.99
CA LEU A 172 15.42 -19.24 -41.00
C LEU A 172 16.35 -18.04 -40.84
N ARG A 173 16.70 -17.36 -41.93
CA ARG A 173 17.56 -16.17 -41.90
C ARG A 173 16.84 -14.98 -41.23
N LYS A 174 15.54 -14.81 -41.46
CA LYS A 174 14.70 -13.82 -40.74
C LYS A 174 14.58 -14.13 -39.25
N VAL A 175 14.42 -15.41 -38.89
CA VAL A 175 14.40 -15.84 -37.48
C VAL A 175 15.76 -15.64 -36.83
N SER A 176 16.86 -15.89 -37.54
CA SER A 176 18.22 -15.60 -37.07
C SER A 176 18.46 -14.11 -36.84
N GLY A 177 17.82 -13.22 -37.61
CA GLY A 177 17.85 -11.78 -37.34
C GLY A 177 17.17 -11.39 -36.01
N LYS A 178 16.29 -12.24 -35.45
CA LYS A 178 15.75 -12.06 -34.09
C LYS A 178 16.74 -12.47 -33.00
N THR A 179 17.82 -13.17 -33.32
CA THR A 179 18.90 -13.46 -32.36
C THR A 179 19.59 -12.18 -31.89
N ASP A 180 19.66 -11.14 -32.74
CA ASP A 180 20.22 -9.84 -32.35
C ASP A 180 19.36 -9.14 -31.27
N SER A 181 18.03 -9.30 -31.33
CA SER A 181 17.15 -8.81 -30.25
C SER A 181 17.35 -9.55 -28.93
N PHE A 182 17.86 -10.79 -28.96
CA PHE A 182 18.19 -11.53 -27.73
C PHE A 182 19.46 -10.99 -27.06
N LEU A 183 20.42 -10.47 -27.84
CA LEU A 183 21.61 -9.79 -27.30
C LEU A 183 21.23 -8.46 -26.61
N GLU A 184 20.22 -7.77 -27.16
CA GLU A 184 19.70 -6.53 -26.58
C GLU A 184 19.01 -6.80 -25.23
N VAL A 185 18.22 -7.87 -25.12
CA VAL A 185 17.64 -8.37 -23.85
C VAL A 185 18.73 -8.71 -22.82
N GLY A 186 19.83 -9.34 -23.25
CA GLY A 186 20.98 -9.59 -22.36
C GLY A 186 21.56 -8.29 -21.78
N SER A 187 21.72 -7.26 -22.62
CA SER A 187 22.23 -5.96 -22.19
C SER A 187 21.28 -5.21 -21.24
N GLU A 188 19.96 -5.37 -21.40
CA GLU A 188 18.98 -4.83 -20.47
C GLU A 188 18.98 -5.58 -19.14
N MET A 189 19.17 -6.90 -19.16
CA MET A 189 19.27 -7.72 -17.97
C MET A 189 20.50 -7.35 -17.13
N ASP A 190 21.63 -7.02 -17.77
CA ASP A 190 22.83 -6.51 -17.08
C ASP A 190 22.60 -5.14 -16.43
N LYS A 191 21.88 -4.23 -17.10
CA LYS A 191 21.50 -2.92 -16.51
C LYS A 191 20.58 -3.09 -15.30
N LEU A 192 19.65 -4.04 -15.38
CA LEU A 192 18.71 -4.35 -14.31
C LEU A 192 19.44 -4.96 -13.11
N LYS A 193 20.40 -5.86 -13.36
CA LYS A 193 21.30 -6.42 -12.34
C LYS A 193 22.09 -5.34 -11.61
N ASN A 194 22.69 -4.40 -12.33
CA ASN A 194 23.42 -3.28 -11.74
C ASN A 194 22.52 -2.38 -10.88
N SER A 195 21.28 -2.16 -11.32
CA SER A 195 20.29 -1.37 -10.55
C SER A 195 19.88 -2.07 -9.26
N ILE A 196 19.73 -3.40 -9.29
CA ILE A 196 19.44 -4.21 -8.09
C ILE A 196 20.61 -4.14 -7.10
N GLU A 197 21.85 -4.21 -7.58
CA GLU A 197 23.05 -4.11 -6.75
C GLU A 197 23.14 -2.73 -6.07
N GLU A 198 22.80 -1.65 -6.78
CA GLU A 198 22.76 -0.30 -6.21
C GLU A 198 21.65 -0.14 -5.15
N ILE A 199 20.47 -0.72 -5.38
CA ILE A 199 19.36 -0.73 -4.41
C ILE A 199 19.74 -1.54 -3.16
N SER A 200 20.39 -2.69 -3.34
CA SER A 200 20.91 -3.51 -2.24
C SER A 200 21.91 -2.73 -1.38
N GLY A 201 22.85 -2.02 -2.03
CA GLY A 201 23.80 -1.14 -1.33
C GLY A 201 23.13 0.01 -0.56
N LYS A 202 22.05 0.59 -1.10
CA LYS A 202 21.25 1.62 -0.40
C LYS A 202 20.46 1.02 0.78
N THR A 203 20.01 -0.22 0.67
CA THR A 203 19.29 -0.93 1.75
C THR A 203 20.22 -1.23 2.93
N ALA A 204 21.47 -1.63 2.68
CA ALA A 204 22.47 -1.80 3.74
C ALA A 204 22.76 -0.50 4.52
N LYS A 205 22.72 0.66 3.84
CA LYS A 205 22.84 1.98 4.49
C LYS A 205 21.62 2.34 5.36
N LEU A 206 20.44 1.86 4.99
CA LEU A 206 19.22 2.04 5.79
C LEU A 206 19.32 1.28 7.12
N GLU A 207 19.91 0.09 7.10
CA GLU A 207 20.14 -0.72 8.29
C GLU A 207 21.14 -0.08 9.26
N THR A 208 22.15 0.62 8.74
CA THR A 208 23.02 1.47 9.56
C THR A 208 22.25 2.65 10.18
N GLY A 209 21.26 3.20 9.46
CA GLY A 209 20.33 4.20 9.98
C GLY A 209 19.48 3.68 11.15
N ALA A 210 19.01 2.44 11.08
CA ALA A 210 18.27 1.81 12.18
C ALA A 210 19.13 1.65 13.45
N GLN A 211 20.40 1.27 13.30
CA GLN A 211 21.34 1.18 14.44
C GLN A 211 21.62 2.53 15.11
N ILE A 212 21.66 3.62 14.32
CA ILE A 212 21.78 4.99 14.86
C ILE A 212 20.53 5.38 15.65
N ILE A 213 19.34 5.00 15.18
CA ILE A 213 18.08 5.26 15.88
C ILE A 213 18.03 4.53 17.22
N ASP A 214 18.45 3.26 17.26
CA ASP A 214 18.52 2.50 18.53
C ASP A 214 19.54 3.11 19.51
N SER A 215 20.68 3.58 19.01
CA SER A 215 21.69 4.27 19.83
C SER A 215 21.15 5.57 20.40
N LEU A 216 20.44 6.38 19.60
CA LEU A 216 19.78 7.61 20.04
C LEU A 216 18.67 7.33 21.06
N LYS A 217 17.91 6.24 20.89
CA LYS A 217 16.88 5.82 21.85
C LYS A 217 17.50 5.45 23.20
N GLN A 218 18.66 4.78 23.20
CA GLN A 218 19.38 4.43 24.42
C GLN A 218 19.95 5.68 25.13
N GLU A 219 20.53 6.62 24.39
CA GLU A 219 20.98 7.92 24.90
C GLU A 219 19.82 8.73 25.52
N LEU A 220 18.66 8.80 24.86
CA LEU A 220 17.48 9.49 25.40
C LEU A 220 16.94 8.84 26.67
N THR A 221 17.03 7.52 26.78
CA THR A 221 16.66 6.80 28.02
C THR A 221 17.59 7.21 29.16
N LYS A 222 18.92 7.23 28.92
CA LYS A 222 19.90 7.71 29.92
C LYS A 222 19.68 9.17 30.35
N ILE A 223 19.32 10.05 29.41
CA ILE A 223 19.00 11.45 29.73
C ILE A 223 17.74 11.53 30.60
N THR A 224 16.72 10.72 30.31
CA THR A 224 15.48 10.65 31.10
C THR A 224 15.75 10.17 32.53
N ASP A 225 16.60 9.16 32.69
CA ASP A 225 17.02 8.66 34.00
C ASP A 225 17.82 9.74 34.76
N SER A 226 18.75 10.42 34.09
CA SER A 226 19.54 11.52 34.69
C SER A 226 18.68 12.72 35.11
N VAL A 227 17.61 13.02 34.37
CA VAL A 227 16.62 14.05 34.75
C VAL A 227 15.80 13.61 35.96
N SER A 228 15.54 12.31 36.11
CA SER A 228 14.88 11.75 37.29
C SER A 228 15.77 11.90 38.54
N ASP A 229 17.08 11.72 38.42
CA ASP A 229 18.03 11.99 39.51
C ASP A 229 18.08 13.48 39.90
N SER A 230 17.88 14.40 38.95
CA SER A 230 17.75 15.84 39.20
C SER A 230 16.52 16.19 40.06
N SER A 231 15.53 15.30 40.23
CA SER A 231 14.38 15.54 41.12
C SER A 231 14.79 15.58 42.60
N ASN A 232 15.91 14.95 42.96
CA ASN A 232 16.50 15.04 44.30
C ASN A 232 17.06 16.44 44.62
N LEU A 233 17.38 17.26 43.62
CA LEU A 233 17.81 18.65 43.83
C LEU A 233 16.70 19.51 44.46
N ASN A 234 15.42 19.22 44.19
CA ASN A 234 14.32 19.93 44.84
C ASN A 234 14.24 19.62 46.34
N SER A 235 14.43 18.36 46.73
CA SER A 235 14.49 17.99 48.14
C SER A 235 15.71 18.59 48.85
N GLU A 236 16.86 18.65 48.17
CA GLU A 236 18.05 19.32 48.71
C GLU A 236 17.83 20.84 48.83
N LEU A 237 17.16 21.46 47.86
CA LEU A 237 16.82 22.88 47.89
C LEU A 237 15.86 23.22 49.04
N ASP A 238 14.86 22.37 49.28
CA ASP A 238 13.95 22.52 50.43
C ASP A 238 14.70 22.37 51.76
N ALA A 239 15.66 21.44 51.86
CA ALA A 239 16.52 21.31 53.03
C ALA A 239 17.44 22.53 53.25
N ILE A 240 17.98 23.09 52.16
CA ILE A 240 18.75 24.34 52.19
C ILE A 240 17.86 25.51 52.63
N LYS A 241 16.62 25.58 52.15
CA LYS A 241 15.66 26.62 52.54
C LYS A 241 15.34 26.55 54.04
N VAL A 242 15.08 25.36 54.57
CA VAL A 242 14.86 25.14 56.01
C VAL A 242 16.08 25.59 56.83
N THR A 243 17.29 25.32 56.37
CA THR A 243 18.52 25.76 57.06
C THR A 243 18.72 27.27 56.98
N ILE A 244 18.39 27.91 55.85
CA ILE A 244 18.39 29.38 55.71
C ILE A 244 17.39 30.02 56.68
N ASP A 245 16.17 29.50 56.78
CA ASP A 245 15.16 30.01 57.71
C ASP A 245 15.61 29.88 59.17
N ALA A 246 16.30 28.78 59.51
CA ALA A 246 16.88 28.59 60.83
C ALA A 246 18.04 29.57 61.13
N ILE A 247 18.89 29.87 60.14
CA ILE A 247 19.96 30.87 60.25
C ILE A 247 19.35 32.27 60.40
N SER A 248 18.32 32.60 59.61
CA SER A 248 17.60 33.87 59.69
C SER A 248 16.97 34.09 61.07
N SER A 249 16.35 33.04 61.64
CA SER A 249 15.86 33.06 63.02
C SER A 249 16.98 33.32 64.04
N LYS A 250 18.15 32.69 63.88
CA LYS A 250 19.31 32.97 64.75
C LYS A 250 19.84 34.40 64.58
N ALA A 251 19.87 34.93 63.36
CA ALA A 251 20.27 36.30 63.08
C ALA A 251 19.35 37.32 63.77
N SER A 252 18.03 37.08 63.78
CA SER A 252 17.09 37.94 64.53
C SER A 252 17.35 37.98 66.04
N LYS A 253 17.91 36.90 66.61
CA LYS A 253 18.36 36.90 68.02
C LYS A 253 19.63 37.72 68.22
N ILE A 254 20.49 37.82 67.21
CA ILE A 254 21.68 38.70 67.24
C ILE A 254 21.26 40.17 67.24
N ASP A 255 20.24 40.55 66.48
CA ASP A 255 19.69 41.91 66.53
C ASP A 255 19.17 42.25 67.95
N SER A 256 18.56 41.29 68.65
CA SER A 256 18.15 41.46 70.04
C SER A 256 19.33 41.68 71.01
N LEU A 257 20.50 41.08 70.72
CA LEU A 257 21.73 41.32 71.47
C LEU A 257 22.31 42.71 71.19
N GLY A 258 22.10 43.26 69.98
CA GLY A 258 22.44 44.66 69.67
C GLY A 258 21.76 45.65 70.62
N GLY A 259 20.49 45.42 70.96
CA GLY A 259 19.77 46.21 71.96
C GLY A 259 20.36 46.10 73.37
N VAL A 260 20.85 44.91 73.75
CA VAL A 260 21.55 44.70 75.04
C VAL A 260 22.90 45.43 75.06
N ILE A 261 23.64 45.43 73.95
CA ILE A 261 24.91 46.15 73.81
C ILE A 261 24.70 47.66 73.92
N GLU A 262 23.64 48.21 73.30
CA GLU A 262 23.32 49.64 73.43
C GLU A 262 22.94 49.99 74.89
N GLY A 263 22.20 49.11 75.57
CA GLY A 263 21.89 49.27 77.00
C GLY A 263 23.13 49.24 77.90
N LEU A 264 24.08 48.33 77.64
CA LEU A 264 25.37 48.28 78.34
C LEU A 264 26.21 49.53 78.09
N LYS A 265 26.23 50.03 76.85
CA LYS A 265 26.92 51.27 76.49
C LYS A 265 26.36 52.48 77.25
N GLN A 266 25.04 52.57 77.38
CA GLN A 266 24.38 53.63 78.14
C GLN A 266 24.67 53.55 79.66
N GLN A 267 24.77 52.33 80.20
CA GLN A 267 25.25 52.12 81.58
C GLN A 267 26.72 52.55 81.74
N PHE A 268 27.57 52.27 80.75
CA PHE A 268 28.98 52.67 80.76
C PHE A 268 29.13 54.20 80.72
N GLU A 269 28.36 54.91 79.91
CA GLU A 269 28.30 56.39 79.92
C GLU A 269 27.84 56.95 81.28
N THR A 270 26.91 56.26 81.95
CA THR A 270 26.44 56.64 83.29
C THR A 270 27.53 56.42 84.35
N VAL A 271 28.34 55.37 84.23
CA VAL A 271 29.49 55.12 85.11
C VAL A 271 30.62 56.11 84.82
N ALA A 272 30.90 56.40 83.55
CA ALA A 272 31.91 57.37 83.13
C ALA A 272 31.58 58.79 83.64
N SER A 273 30.32 59.22 83.57
CA SER A 273 29.87 60.50 84.13
C SER A 273 29.96 60.55 85.67
N LYS A 274 29.90 59.39 86.34
CA LYS A 274 30.08 59.27 87.80
C LYS A 274 31.56 59.19 88.23
N ALA A 275 32.43 58.75 87.33
CA ALA A 275 33.88 58.74 87.54
C ALA A 275 34.52 60.14 87.37
N GLY A 276 33.82 61.10 86.75
CA GLY A 276 34.26 62.48 86.59
C GLY A 276 34.25 63.35 87.86
N SER A 277 33.94 62.80 89.05
CA SER A 277 33.92 63.56 90.33
C SER A 277 35.01 63.15 91.33
N VAL A 278 36.10 62.54 90.87
CA VAL A 278 37.27 62.28 91.72
C VAL A 278 38.49 62.92 91.07
N ASP A 279 38.77 64.14 91.52
CA ASP A 279 39.99 64.88 91.20
C ASP A 279 41.22 64.08 91.63
N ASN A 280 42.16 63.90 90.69
CA ASN A 280 43.57 64.27 90.79
C ASN A 280 44.44 63.36 89.88
N VAL A 281 44.90 63.86 88.74
CA VAL A 281 45.82 63.12 87.85
C VAL A 281 46.94 64.03 87.34
N SER A 282 48.16 63.62 87.68
CA SER A 282 49.44 64.23 87.33
C SER A 282 49.83 64.08 85.84
N LEU A 283 50.74 64.96 85.42
CA LEU A 283 51.35 65.12 84.09
C LEU A 283 51.86 63.84 83.37
N GLU A 284 52.02 62.71 84.05
CA GLU A 284 52.46 61.44 83.44
C GLU A 284 51.35 60.74 82.64
N SER A 285 50.09 60.88 83.05
CA SER A 285 48.95 60.25 82.37
C SER A 285 48.64 60.88 81.02
N ILE A 286 49.05 62.14 80.80
CA ILE A 286 48.91 62.83 79.50
C ILE A 286 49.83 62.21 78.46
N LYS A 287 51.02 61.75 78.87
CA LYS A 287 52.01 61.13 77.99
C LYS A 287 51.61 59.69 77.61
N GLU A 288 51.03 58.96 78.56
CA GLU A 288 50.45 57.64 78.29
C GLU A 288 49.18 57.72 77.43
N LEU A 289 48.37 58.78 77.60
CA LEU A 289 47.21 59.06 76.74
C LEU A 289 47.65 59.33 75.30
N ALA A 290 48.71 60.11 75.08
CA ALA A 290 49.22 60.41 73.74
C ALA A 290 49.66 59.13 73.01
N GLY A 291 50.39 58.23 73.67
CA GLY A 291 50.76 56.94 73.07
C GLY A 291 49.57 56.01 72.81
N LYS A 292 48.52 56.07 73.65
CA LYS A 292 47.25 55.37 73.39
C LYS A 292 46.49 55.99 72.21
N ILE A 293 46.55 57.31 72.03
CA ILE A 293 45.95 58.01 70.90
C ILE A 293 46.65 57.64 69.59
N ASP A 294 47.99 57.60 69.54
CA ASP A 294 48.72 57.16 68.32
C ASP A 294 48.40 55.71 67.95
N LYS A 295 48.26 54.84 68.95
CA LYS A 295 47.86 53.44 68.73
C LYS A 295 46.42 53.35 68.23
N ILE A 296 45.51 54.14 68.79
CA ILE A 296 44.12 54.25 68.34
C ILE A 296 44.06 54.80 66.91
N GLU A 297 44.88 55.80 66.56
CA GLU A 297 44.93 56.37 65.22
C GLU A 297 45.41 55.32 64.19
N THR A 298 46.43 54.53 64.56
CA THR A 298 46.90 53.40 63.74
C THR A 298 45.81 52.33 63.59
N GLU A 299 45.14 51.95 64.69
CA GLU A 299 44.05 50.97 64.67
C GLU A 299 42.85 51.48 63.84
N ILE A 300 42.48 52.75 63.94
CA ILE A 300 41.45 53.40 63.12
C ILE A 300 41.84 53.38 61.63
N GLY A 301 43.10 53.66 61.30
CA GLY A 301 43.59 53.54 59.92
C GLY A 301 43.43 52.11 59.36
N THR A 302 43.77 51.10 60.15
CA THR A 302 43.58 49.69 59.74
C THR A 302 42.10 49.27 59.66
N LEU A 303 41.27 49.79 60.56
CA LEU A 303 39.81 49.58 60.56
C LEU A 303 39.15 50.23 59.36
N SER A 304 39.56 51.44 58.98
CA SER A 304 39.08 52.12 57.76
C SER A 304 39.44 51.31 56.52
N HIS A 305 40.68 50.82 56.43
CA HIS A 305 41.12 50.02 55.29
C HIS A 305 40.37 48.67 55.19
N ARG A 306 40.00 48.11 56.35
CA ARG A 306 39.18 46.90 56.45
C ARG A 306 37.71 47.18 56.12
N ALA A 307 37.18 48.35 56.50
CA ALA A 307 35.83 48.79 56.15
C ALA A 307 35.68 48.98 54.62
N ASP A 308 36.67 49.58 53.97
CA ASP A 308 36.70 49.71 52.50
C ASP A 308 36.76 48.33 51.81
N SER A 309 37.53 47.39 52.37
CA SER A 309 37.57 46.00 51.87
C SER A 309 36.22 45.29 52.06
N THR A 310 35.47 45.57 53.14
CA THR A 310 34.12 45.01 53.33
C THR A 310 33.07 45.65 52.43
N ALA A 311 33.23 46.92 52.06
CA ALA A 311 32.35 47.57 51.09
C ALA A 311 32.49 46.94 49.69
N PHE A 312 33.73 46.64 49.25
CA PHE A 312 34.01 45.93 48.01
C PHE A 312 33.42 44.51 47.99
N VAL A 313 33.52 43.78 49.11
CA VAL A 313 32.89 42.45 49.27
C VAL A 313 31.36 42.56 49.24
N GLY A 314 30.78 43.62 49.80
CA GLY A 314 29.34 43.88 49.77
C GLY A 314 28.79 44.13 48.35
N GLU A 315 29.51 44.90 47.53
CA GLU A 315 29.15 45.09 46.11
C GLU A 315 29.29 43.79 45.31
N GLY A 316 30.34 43.00 45.56
CA GLY A 316 30.51 41.67 44.96
C GLY A 316 29.37 40.71 45.31
N LEU A 317 28.94 40.68 46.58
CA LEU A 317 27.79 39.89 47.04
C LEU A 317 26.49 40.31 46.37
N LYS A 318 26.30 41.61 46.13
CA LYS A 318 25.13 42.14 45.43
C LYS A 318 25.11 41.73 43.96
N SER A 319 26.27 41.78 43.29
CA SER A 319 26.41 41.26 41.92
C SER A 319 26.10 39.76 41.86
N VAL A 320 26.61 38.97 42.79
CA VAL A 320 26.33 37.52 42.86
C VAL A 320 24.84 37.25 43.13
N GLN A 321 24.19 38.07 43.95
CA GLN A 321 22.76 37.96 44.22
C GLN A 321 21.92 38.29 42.98
N ASP A 322 22.32 39.30 42.21
CA ASP A 322 21.65 39.66 40.95
C ASP A 322 21.85 38.56 39.88
N ASP A 323 23.06 38.01 39.77
CA ASP A 323 23.36 36.89 38.87
C ASP A 323 22.57 35.63 39.24
N LEU A 324 22.45 35.32 40.53
CA LEU A 324 21.65 34.19 41.03
C LEU A 324 20.16 34.39 40.73
N SER A 325 19.66 35.61 40.85
CA SER A 325 18.26 35.94 40.54
C SER A 325 17.97 35.80 39.04
N ASN A 326 18.89 36.29 38.20
CA ASN A 326 18.81 36.15 36.75
C ASN A 326 18.89 34.68 36.32
N PHE A 327 19.79 33.90 36.93
CA PHE A 327 19.90 32.47 36.69
C PHE A 327 18.60 31.73 37.05
N LYS A 328 18.04 32.00 38.23
CA LYS A 328 16.79 31.38 38.69
C LYS A 328 15.63 31.69 37.74
N GLN A 329 15.52 32.94 37.28
CA GLN A 329 14.48 33.32 36.33
C GLN A 329 14.65 32.61 34.98
N ASN A 330 15.88 32.53 34.46
CA ASN A 330 16.17 31.85 33.19
C ASN A 330 15.88 30.35 33.26
N VAL A 331 16.26 29.69 34.36
CA VAL A 331 15.94 28.27 34.61
C VAL A 331 14.42 28.08 34.65
N PHE A 332 13.68 28.93 35.36
CA PHE A 332 12.22 28.84 35.44
C PHE A 332 11.56 29.02 34.06
N ASP A 333 11.98 30.00 33.28
CA ASP A 333 11.44 30.26 31.94
C ASP A 333 11.74 29.11 30.97
N LYS A 334 12.95 28.53 31.05
CA LYS A 334 13.32 27.34 30.27
C LYS A 334 12.51 26.12 30.68
N THR A 335 12.32 25.88 31.98
CA THR A 335 11.52 24.77 32.49
C THR A 335 10.07 24.87 32.01
N ASN A 336 9.46 26.06 32.09
CA ASN A 336 8.10 26.28 31.58
C ASN A 336 8.02 26.05 30.06
N SER A 337 9.03 26.47 29.29
CA SER A 337 9.07 26.23 27.85
C SER A 337 9.22 24.73 27.51
N ILE A 338 10.01 23.99 28.29
CA ILE A 338 10.16 22.54 28.16
C ILE A 338 8.83 21.84 28.46
N GLU A 339 8.15 22.21 29.55
CA GLU A 339 6.87 21.63 29.95
C GLU A 339 5.77 21.85 28.90
N GLN A 340 5.70 23.05 28.30
CA GLN A 340 4.79 23.32 27.19
C GLN A 340 5.09 22.48 25.94
N LYS A 341 6.38 22.28 25.62
CA LYS A 341 6.79 21.43 24.49
C LYS A 341 6.46 19.95 24.74
N ILE A 342 6.67 19.47 25.97
CA ILE A 342 6.30 18.11 26.38
C ILE A 342 4.78 17.90 26.29
N SER A 343 3.99 18.89 26.73
CA SER A 343 2.52 18.85 26.61
C SER A 343 2.08 18.76 25.16
N SER A 344 2.67 19.58 24.29
CA SER A 344 2.38 19.58 22.85
C SER A 344 2.78 18.25 22.17
N ALA A 345 3.94 17.69 22.54
CA ALA A 345 4.40 16.40 22.06
C ALA A 345 3.49 15.25 22.53
N THR A 346 3.00 15.31 23.77
CA THR A 346 2.07 14.34 24.34
C THR A 346 0.73 14.35 23.60
N ASP A 347 0.22 15.53 23.24
CA ASP A 347 -1.00 15.65 22.45
C ASP A 347 -0.81 15.15 21.01
N MET A 348 0.36 15.38 20.41
CA MET A 348 0.71 14.77 19.11
C MET A 348 0.78 13.25 19.18
N LEU A 349 1.36 12.69 20.25
CA LEU A 349 1.44 11.25 20.48
C LEU A 349 0.04 10.63 20.59
N LYS A 350 -0.86 11.23 21.38
CA LYS A 350 -2.26 10.77 21.49
C LYS A 350 -3.01 10.81 20.17
N ARG A 351 -2.78 11.84 19.35
CA ARG A 351 -3.36 11.94 18.00
C ARG A 351 -2.79 10.88 17.05
N GLN A 352 -1.50 10.58 17.17
CA GLN A 352 -0.85 9.53 16.41
C GLN A 352 -1.41 8.16 16.78
N ASP A 353 -1.57 7.85 18.07
CA ASP A 353 -2.15 6.58 18.52
C ASP A 353 -3.59 6.42 18.01
N ALA A 354 -4.41 7.47 18.10
CA ALA A 354 -5.76 7.47 17.54
C ALA A 354 -5.77 7.23 16.02
N SER A 355 -4.85 7.87 15.30
CA SER A 355 -4.68 7.70 13.85
C SER A 355 -4.24 6.28 13.48
N THR A 356 -3.34 5.67 14.27
CA THR A 356 -2.90 4.29 14.07
C THR A 356 -4.04 3.30 14.29
N VAL A 357 -4.85 3.49 15.33
CA VAL A 357 -6.04 2.67 15.58
C VAL A 357 -7.05 2.77 14.43
N GLU A 358 -7.32 3.99 13.93
CA GLU A 358 -8.19 4.16 12.76
C GLU A 358 -7.60 3.54 11.49
N PHE A 359 -6.29 3.63 11.29
CA PHE A 359 -5.60 3.00 10.17
C PHE A 359 -5.75 1.48 10.21
N HIS A 360 -5.50 0.84 11.35
CA HIS A 360 -5.71 -0.60 11.49
C HIS A 360 -7.16 -1.01 11.23
N LYS A 361 -8.13 -0.24 11.74
CA LYS A 361 -9.56 -0.52 11.50
C LYS A 361 -9.96 -0.41 10.03
N LYS A 362 -9.44 0.60 9.31
CA LYS A 362 -9.69 0.76 7.87
C LYS A 362 -9.00 -0.33 7.06
N THR A 363 -7.77 -0.70 7.41
CA THR A 363 -7.01 -1.77 6.75
C THR A 363 -7.69 -3.13 6.92
N GLU A 364 -8.20 -3.45 8.11
CA GLU A 364 -8.93 -4.70 8.36
C GLU A 364 -10.20 -4.78 7.51
N LYS A 365 -10.98 -3.70 7.47
CA LYS A 365 -12.18 -3.62 6.63
C LYS A 365 -11.85 -3.77 5.14
N LEU A 366 -10.76 -3.15 4.69
CA LEU A 366 -10.29 -3.25 3.30
C LEU A 366 -9.85 -4.68 2.98
N PHE A 367 -9.22 -5.38 3.94
CA PHE A 367 -8.84 -6.78 3.79
C PHE A 367 -10.05 -7.72 3.67
N GLU A 368 -11.08 -7.53 4.50
CA GLU A 368 -12.36 -8.26 4.38
C GLU A 368 -13.02 -8.02 3.02
N GLU A 369 -13.11 -6.77 2.57
CA GLU A 369 -13.65 -6.42 1.25
C GLU A 369 -12.82 -7.08 0.13
N MET A 370 -11.48 -7.07 0.22
CA MET A 370 -10.59 -7.76 -0.73
C MET A 370 -10.83 -9.27 -0.79
N GLN A 371 -11.04 -9.93 0.35
CA GLN A 371 -11.35 -11.36 0.38
C GLN A 371 -12.70 -11.65 -0.28
N SER A 372 -13.72 -10.82 -0.02
CA SER A 372 -15.03 -10.97 -0.64
C SER A 372 -14.95 -10.83 -2.16
N VAL A 373 -14.24 -9.81 -2.67
CA VAL A 373 -14.01 -9.61 -4.11
C VAL A 373 -13.25 -10.79 -4.70
N ARG A 374 -12.19 -11.27 -4.04
CA ARG A 374 -11.42 -12.43 -4.50
C ARG A 374 -12.29 -13.69 -4.62
N SER A 375 -13.21 -13.93 -3.68
CA SER A 375 -14.11 -15.08 -3.73
C SER A 375 -15.11 -15.01 -4.88
N VAL A 376 -15.66 -13.82 -5.14
CA VAL A 376 -16.60 -13.59 -6.25
C VAL A 376 -15.89 -13.68 -7.60
N THR A 377 -14.69 -13.11 -7.73
CA THR A 377 -13.89 -13.17 -8.95
C THR A 377 -13.48 -14.60 -9.28
N ASN A 378 -13.05 -15.38 -8.28
CA ASN A 378 -12.69 -16.78 -8.51
C ASN A 378 -13.89 -17.62 -8.95
N LYS A 379 -15.07 -17.40 -8.35
CA LYS A 379 -16.29 -18.11 -8.73
C LYS A 379 -16.74 -17.75 -10.16
N ALA A 380 -16.78 -16.46 -10.48
CA ALA A 380 -17.13 -16.00 -11.84
C ALA A 380 -16.15 -16.52 -12.91
N SER A 381 -14.85 -16.59 -12.59
CA SER A 381 -13.83 -17.14 -13.49
C SER A 381 -13.99 -18.66 -13.69
N ASP A 382 -14.37 -19.40 -12.64
CA ASP A 382 -14.54 -20.85 -12.70
C ASP A 382 -15.81 -21.21 -13.49
N ASP A 383 -16.91 -20.48 -13.26
CA ASP A 383 -18.17 -20.65 -13.98
C ASP A 383 -18.01 -20.29 -15.47
N SER A 384 -17.35 -19.17 -15.79
CA SER A 384 -17.05 -18.79 -17.18
C SER A 384 -16.16 -19.80 -17.91
N SER A 385 -15.19 -20.39 -17.20
CA SER A 385 -14.33 -21.43 -17.76
C SER A 385 -15.11 -22.72 -18.06
N LYS A 386 -16.05 -23.11 -17.19
CA LYS A 386 -16.92 -24.28 -17.39
C LYS A 386 -17.89 -24.06 -18.56
N GLU A 387 -18.49 -22.89 -18.67
CA GLU A 387 -19.34 -22.52 -19.81
C GLU A 387 -18.57 -22.55 -21.13
N MET A 388 -17.36 -21.97 -21.17
CA MET A 388 -16.50 -21.98 -22.35
C MET A 388 -16.12 -23.42 -22.75
N MET A 389 -15.79 -24.27 -21.77
CA MET A 389 -15.51 -25.68 -22.02
C MET A 389 -16.74 -26.45 -22.53
N ALA A 390 -17.93 -26.15 -22.02
CA ALA A 390 -19.19 -26.73 -22.50
C ALA A 390 -19.46 -26.38 -23.97
N LEU A 391 -19.29 -25.10 -24.33
CA LEU A 391 -19.46 -24.63 -25.71
C LEU A 391 -18.42 -25.23 -26.67
N LEU A 392 -17.16 -25.34 -26.25
CA LEU A 392 -16.12 -26.00 -27.04
C LEU A 392 -16.43 -27.49 -27.26
N LYS A 393 -16.89 -28.20 -26.21
CA LYS A 393 -17.28 -29.60 -26.32
C LYS A 393 -18.53 -29.80 -27.19
N LEU A 394 -19.48 -28.88 -27.13
CA LEU A 394 -20.65 -28.86 -28.01
C LEU A 394 -20.24 -28.66 -29.48
N SER A 395 -19.34 -27.72 -29.74
CA SER A 395 -18.76 -27.46 -31.06
C SER A 395 -18.04 -28.70 -31.62
N GLU A 396 -17.19 -29.34 -30.80
CA GLU A 396 -16.49 -30.57 -31.15
C GLU A 396 -17.47 -31.70 -31.50
N TYR A 397 -18.50 -31.87 -30.67
CA TYR A 397 -19.56 -32.83 -30.90
C TYR A 397 -20.31 -32.59 -32.22
N GLN A 398 -20.79 -31.36 -32.46
CA GLN A 398 -21.52 -31.02 -33.69
C GLN A 398 -20.66 -31.23 -34.94
N SER A 399 -19.37 -30.89 -34.86
CA SER A 399 -18.41 -31.11 -35.95
C SER A 399 -18.23 -32.61 -36.24
N ASN A 400 -18.07 -33.44 -35.20
CA ASN A 400 -17.94 -34.89 -35.35
C ASN A 400 -19.19 -35.54 -35.98
N ILE A 401 -20.38 -35.16 -35.52
CA ILE A 401 -21.65 -35.67 -36.10
C ILE A 401 -21.78 -35.26 -37.57
N ARG A 402 -21.44 -34.02 -37.92
CA ARG A 402 -21.47 -33.55 -39.32
C ARG A 402 -20.46 -34.30 -40.18
N MET A 403 -19.22 -34.46 -39.72
CA MET A 403 -18.16 -35.16 -40.45
C MET A 403 -18.55 -36.63 -40.72
N ASN A 404 -19.10 -37.33 -39.72
CA ASN A 404 -19.58 -38.70 -39.90
C ASN A 404 -20.76 -38.75 -40.89
N ALA A 405 -21.67 -37.78 -40.84
CA ALA A 405 -22.83 -37.70 -41.74
C ALA A 405 -22.47 -37.39 -43.20
N GLU A 406 -21.35 -36.71 -43.43
CA GLU A 406 -20.85 -36.47 -44.79
C GLU A 406 -20.28 -37.74 -45.45
N SER A 407 -19.92 -38.76 -44.66
CA SER A 407 -19.38 -40.02 -45.20
C SER A 407 -20.38 -40.70 -46.15
N LYS A 408 -19.88 -41.15 -47.30
CA LYS A 408 -20.68 -41.88 -48.30
C LYS A 408 -20.99 -43.32 -47.90
N TYR A 409 -20.13 -43.91 -47.08
CA TYR A 409 -20.25 -45.28 -46.60
C TYR A 409 -20.03 -45.31 -45.09
N GLY A 410 -20.74 -46.18 -44.39
CA GLY A 410 -20.58 -46.38 -42.95
C GLY A 410 -21.25 -47.67 -42.51
N GLU A 411 -20.89 -48.12 -41.31
CA GLU A 411 -21.39 -49.36 -40.73
C GLU A 411 -22.23 -49.07 -39.47
N ALA A 412 -22.94 -50.09 -38.98
CA ALA A 412 -23.72 -49.97 -37.74
C ALA A 412 -22.88 -49.48 -36.54
N LYS A 413 -21.57 -49.81 -36.52
CA LYS A 413 -20.62 -49.33 -35.51
C LYS A 413 -20.43 -47.81 -35.54
N ASP A 414 -20.51 -47.19 -36.72
CA ASP A 414 -20.37 -45.73 -36.84
C ASP A 414 -21.61 -45.02 -36.30
N LEU A 415 -22.79 -45.59 -36.50
CA LEU A 415 -24.02 -45.11 -35.85
C LEU A 415 -23.95 -45.28 -34.33
N GLU A 416 -23.41 -46.39 -33.85
CA GLU A 416 -23.20 -46.63 -32.41
C GLU A 416 -22.25 -45.59 -31.80
N LYS A 417 -21.19 -45.23 -32.51
CA LYS A 417 -20.28 -44.16 -32.12
C LYS A 417 -20.97 -42.80 -32.09
N MET A 418 -21.76 -42.46 -33.10
CA MET A 418 -22.53 -41.20 -33.15
C MET A 418 -23.57 -41.14 -32.02
N ALA A 419 -24.25 -42.25 -31.72
CA ALA A 419 -25.22 -42.35 -30.65
C ALA A 419 -24.55 -42.23 -29.27
N SER A 420 -23.40 -42.88 -29.07
CA SER A 420 -22.61 -42.78 -27.84
C SER A 420 -22.10 -41.35 -27.61
N GLN A 421 -21.56 -40.70 -28.65
CA GLN A 421 -21.15 -39.29 -28.58
C GLN A 421 -22.32 -38.36 -28.23
N THR A 422 -23.53 -38.69 -28.67
CA THR A 422 -24.76 -37.94 -28.35
C THR A 422 -25.16 -38.12 -26.89
N ALA A 423 -25.01 -39.32 -26.33
CA ALA A 423 -25.25 -39.55 -24.91
C ALA A 423 -24.20 -38.84 -24.02
N ASP A 424 -22.93 -38.87 -24.42
CA ASP A 424 -21.83 -38.24 -23.69
C ASP A 424 -22.01 -36.73 -23.57
N ILE A 425 -22.39 -36.05 -24.66
CA ILE A 425 -22.59 -34.59 -24.63
C ILE A 425 -23.81 -34.19 -23.80
N VAL A 426 -24.88 -34.99 -23.82
CA VAL A 426 -26.06 -34.77 -22.95
C VAL A 426 -25.65 -34.88 -21.49
N ASN A 427 -24.96 -35.97 -21.11
CA ASN A 427 -24.51 -36.20 -19.74
C ASN A 427 -23.55 -35.11 -19.24
N LEU A 428 -22.71 -34.57 -20.13
CA LEU A 428 -21.81 -33.46 -19.81
C LEU A 428 -22.58 -32.17 -19.51
N PHE A 429 -23.60 -31.83 -20.30
CA PHE A 429 -24.44 -30.66 -20.06
C PHE A 429 -25.33 -30.81 -18.81
N ASP A 430 -25.84 -32.01 -18.55
CA ASP A 430 -26.60 -32.30 -17.33
C ASP A 430 -25.72 -32.17 -16.08
N ARG A 431 -24.46 -32.66 -16.13
CA ARG A 431 -23.50 -32.47 -15.03
C ARG A 431 -23.19 -31.00 -14.79
N ILE A 432 -22.90 -30.25 -15.85
CA ILE A 432 -22.63 -28.81 -15.76
C ILE A 432 -23.86 -28.07 -15.20
N SER A 433 -25.06 -28.44 -15.60
CA SER A 433 -26.30 -27.86 -15.06
C SER A 433 -26.45 -28.11 -13.55
N ILE A 434 -26.12 -29.31 -13.08
CA ILE A 434 -26.17 -29.65 -11.65
C ILE A 434 -25.10 -28.86 -10.87
N GLU A 435 -23.88 -28.79 -11.39
CA GLU A 435 -22.75 -28.11 -10.74
C GLU A 435 -22.92 -26.59 -10.69
N SER A 436 -23.53 -25.99 -11.71
CA SER A 436 -23.74 -24.54 -11.81
C SER A 436 -24.96 -24.05 -11.02
N GLY A 437 -25.87 -24.95 -10.63
CA GLY A 437 -27.16 -24.60 -10.02
C GLY A 437 -28.15 -23.91 -10.99
N GLU A 438 -27.71 -23.59 -12.21
CA GLU A 438 -28.53 -23.09 -13.30
C GLU A 438 -28.86 -24.22 -14.27
N LYS A 439 -30.13 -24.26 -14.70
CA LYS A 439 -30.62 -25.29 -15.63
C LYS A 439 -30.14 -24.92 -17.04
N ILE A 440 -28.95 -25.39 -17.42
CA ILE A 440 -28.37 -25.27 -18.77
C ILE A 440 -28.41 -26.64 -19.48
N PRO A 441 -29.59 -27.28 -19.65
CA PRO A 441 -29.65 -28.54 -20.36
C PRO A 441 -29.30 -28.33 -21.83
N LEU A 442 -28.82 -29.39 -22.48
CA LEU A 442 -28.56 -29.35 -23.91
C LEU A 442 -29.85 -28.94 -24.66
N PRO A 443 -29.79 -27.91 -25.54
CA PRO A 443 -30.96 -27.46 -26.28
C PRO A 443 -31.62 -28.61 -27.03
N HIS A 444 -32.96 -28.65 -26.95
CA HIS A 444 -33.74 -29.73 -27.55
C HIS A 444 -33.53 -29.83 -29.06
N GLU A 445 -33.28 -28.69 -29.71
CA GLU A 445 -32.97 -28.59 -31.13
C GLU A 445 -31.69 -29.34 -31.50
N VAL A 446 -30.67 -29.32 -30.62
CA VAL A 446 -29.41 -30.04 -30.84
C VAL A 446 -29.63 -31.55 -30.71
N ARG A 447 -30.42 -31.97 -29.70
CA ARG A 447 -30.79 -33.38 -29.51
C ARG A 447 -31.56 -33.92 -30.72
N GLN A 448 -32.57 -33.18 -31.17
CA GLN A 448 -33.34 -33.55 -32.36
C GLN A 448 -32.47 -33.58 -33.62
N TRP A 449 -31.62 -32.57 -33.81
CA TRP A 449 -30.73 -32.48 -34.96
C TRP A 449 -29.79 -33.68 -35.04
N ALA A 450 -29.21 -34.08 -33.91
CA ALA A 450 -28.31 -35.23 -33.83
C ALA A 450 -29.00 -36.54 -34.19
N VAL A 451 -30.14 -36.83 -33.58
CA VAL A 451 -30.92 -38.04 -33.88
C VAL A 451 -31.40 -38.04 -35.34
N SER A 452 -31.81 -36.88 -35.85
CA SER A 452 -32.18 -36.75 -37.26
C SER A 452 -30.99 -37.07 -38.18
N LYS A 453 -29.78 -36.60 -37.84
CA LYS A 453 -28.58 -36.89 -38.63
C LYS A 453 -28.19 -38.37 -38.57
N ILE A 454 -28.32 -39.03 -37.43
CA ILE A 454 -28.08 -40.48 -37.31
C ILE A 454 -29.04 -41.25 -38.21
N LEU A 455 -30.33 -40.88 -38.24
CA LEU A 455 -31.32 -41.49 -39.13
C LEU A 455 -31.03 -41.25 -40.61
N ASP A 456 -30.61 -40.03 -40.99
CA ASP A 456 -30.19 -39.71 -42.37
C ASP A 456 -28.98 -40.57 -42.81
N CYS A 457 -28.03 -40.82 -41.89
CA CYS A 457 -26.88 -41.68 -42.16
C CYS A 457 -27.31 -43.14 -42.33
N ALA A 458 -28.24 -43.60 -41.50
CA ALA A 458 -28.76 -44.95 -41.56
C ALA A 458 -29.51 -45.23 -42.86
N ASP A 459 -30.27 -44.26 -43.37
CA ASP A 459 -30.92 -44.32 -44.69
C ASP A 459 -29.86 -44.41 -45.80
N LYS A 460 -28.90 -43.49 -45.80
CA LYS A 460 -27.83 -43.42 -46.80
C LYS A 460 -26.95 -44.67 -46.85
N TRP A 461 -26.75 -45.33 -45.71
CA TRP A 461 -25.95 -46.56 -45.59
C TRP A 461 -26.80 -47.83 -45.62
N GLU A 462 -28.11 -47.71 -45.91
CA GLU A 462 -29.08 -48.80 -46.03
C GLU A 462 -29.11 -49.74 -44.79
N ILE A 463 -28.97 -49.17 -43.60
CA ILE A 463 -28.98 -49.92 -42.33
C ILE A 463 -30.44 -50.20 -41.92
N ARG A 464 -30.71 -51.45 -41.53
CA ARG A 464 -32.06 -51.89 -41.11
C ARG A 464 -32.52 -51.13 -39.87
N PHE A 465 -33.78 -50.73 -39.89
CA PHE A 465 -34.43 -50.00 -38.78
C PHE A 465 -34.28 -50.69 -37.42
N SER A 466 -34.40 -52.02 -37.35
CA SER A 466 -34.25 -52.78 -36.08
C SER A 466 -32.88 -52.57 -35.42
N ASP A 467 -31.83 -52.49 -36.25
CA ASP A 467 -30.46 -52.35 -35.79
C ASP A 467 -30.22 -50.90 -35.32
N VAL A 468 -30.72 -49.92 -36.09
CA VAL A 468 -30.67 -48.48 -35.74
C VAL A 468 -31.44 -48.19 -34.47
N TYR A 469 -32.65 -48.73 -34.33
CA TYR A 469 -33.51 -48.54 -33.18
C TYR A 469 -32.88 -49.14 -31.91
N SER A 470 -32.28 -50.33 -32.02
CA SER A 470 -31.56 -50.96 -30.92
C SER A 470 -30.36 -50.12 -30.48
N ILE A 471 -29.56 -49.61 -31.43
CA ILE A 471 -28.41 -48.75 -31.15
C ILE A 471 -28.84 -47.46 -30.45
N LEU A 472 -29.85 -46.76 -30.98
CA LEU A 472 -30.33 -45.51 -30.41
C LEU A 472 -30.93 -45.71 -29.01
N THR A 473 -31.70 -46.78 -28.82
CA THR A 473 -32.32 -47.10 -27.53
C THR A 473 -31.28 -47.48 -26.48
N ASN A 474 -30.25 -48.24 -26.86
CA ASN A 474 -29.18 -48.68 -25.94
C ASN A 474 -28.22 -47.54 -25.58
N ALA A 475 -27.85 -46.70 -26.54
CA ALA A 475 -26.85 -45.66 -26.33
C ALA A 475 -27.43 -44.38 -25.69
N ILE A 476 -28.60 -43.92 -26.16
CA ILE A 476 -29.16 -42.62 -25.77
C ILE A 476 -30.28 -42.77 -24.72
N GLY A 477 -30.92 -43.94 -24.64
CA GLY A 477 -32.00 -44.21 -23.72
C GLY A 477 -33.38 -43.81 -24.26
N ARG A 478 -34.43 -44.47 -23.75
CA ARG A 478 -35.82 -44.35 -24.25
C ARG A 478 -36.40 -42.95 -24.07
N ASP A 479 -36.13 -42.30 -22.94
CA ASP A 479 -36.72 -40.99 -22.62
C ASP A 479 -36.17 -39.89 -23.52
N LEU A 480 -34.87 -39.90 -23.77
CA LEU A 480 -34.25 -38.89 -24.64
C LEU A 480 -34.56 -39.16 -26.11
N LEU A 481 -34.64 -40.44 -26.50
CA LEU A 481 -35.09 -40.82 -27.84
C LEU A 481 -36.53 -40.37 -28.11
N LYS A 482 -37.42 -40.50 -27.11
CA LYS A 482 -38.80 -40.02 -27.20
C LYS A 482 -38.89 -38.52 -27.48
N GLU A 483 -38.05 -37.71 -26.85
CA GLU A 483 -38.00 -36.27 -27.06
C GLU A 483 -37.33 -35.89 -28.39
N ALA A 484 -36.27 -36.60 -28.78
CA ALA A 484 -35.43 -36.20 -29.91
C ALA A 484 -35.91 -36.71 -31.28
N VAL A 485 -36.78 -37.73 -31.32
CA VAL A 485 -37.21 -38.37 -32.56
C VAL A 485 -38.29 -37.58 -33.30
N ARG A 486 -38.10 -37.41 -34.62
CA ARG A 486 -39.15 -36.93 -35.53
C ARG A 486 -39.84 -38.09 -36.22
N ILE A 487 -41.09 -38.36 -35.83
CA ILE A 487 -41.92 -39.44 -36.39
C ILE A 487 -42.07 -39.33 -37.91
N GLN A 488 -42.16 -38.11 -38.44
CA GLN A 488 -42.22 -37.83 -39.87
C GLN A 488 -41.01 -38.42 -40.61
N GLN A 489 -39.80 -38.23 -40.08
CA GLN A 489 -38.57 -38.68 -40.72
C GLN A 489 -38.49 -40.22 -40.76
N ILE A 490 -38.88 -40.89 -39.68
CA ILE A 490 -38.92 -42.36 -39.65
C ILE A 490 -39.94 -42.90 -40.65
N ARG A 491 -41.10 -42.23 -40.79
CA ARG A 491 -42.10 -42.62 -41.77
C ARG A 491 -41.56 -42.51 -43.19
N ASP A 492 -40.83 -41.44 -43.48
CA ASP A 492 -40.31 -41.15 -44.81
C ASP A 492 -39.15 -42.09 -45.19
N ILE A 493 -38.34 -42.52 -44.22
CA ILE A 493 -37.20 -43.44 -44.43
C ILE A 493 -37.63 -44.92 -44.40
N TYR A 494 -38.37 -45.35 -43.37
CA TYR A 494 -38.62 -46.76 -43.07
C TYR A 494 -40.10 -47.18 -43.20
N GLY A 495 -41.01 -46.24 -43.50
CA GLY A 495 -42.43 -46.52 -43.72
C GLY A 495 -43.27 -46.63 -42.43
N ILE A 496 -44.57 -46.91 -42.62
CA ILE A 496 -45.57 -46.84 -41.53
C ILE A 496 -45.36 -47.90 -40.43
N ARG A 497 -44.81 -49.08 -40.75
CA ARG A 497 -44.59 -50.16 -39.76
C ARG A 497 -43.55 -49.78 -38.70
N ALA A 498 -42.46 -49.14 -39.11
CA ALA A 498 -41.42 -48.67 -38.20
C ALA A 498 -41.96 -47.57 -37.25
N VAL A 499 -42.89 -46.74 -37.74
CA VAL A 499 -43.59 -45.75 -36.93
C VAL A 499 -44.48 -46.42 -35.89
N ASP A 500 -45.23 -47.45 -36.26
CA ASP A 500 -46.10 -48.19 -35.33
C ASP A 500 -45.28 -48.90 -34.23
N GLU A 501 -44.12 -49.46 -34.57
CA GLU A 501 -43.18 -50.05 -33.61
C GLU A 501 -42.67 -48.99 -32.60
N ILE A 502 -42.21 -47.83 -33.07
CA ILE A 502 -41.73 -46.74 -32.19
C ILE A 502 -42.85 -46.15 -31.34
N ARG A 503 -44.05 -45.95 -31.90
CA ARG A 503 -45.21 -45.42 -31.16
C ARG A 503 -45.61 -46.36 -30.03
N LYS A 504 -45.60 -47.67 -30.30
CA LYS A 504 -45.93 -48.71 -29.32
C LYS A 504 -44.87 -48.82 -28.22
N ASP A 505 -43.58 -48.79 -28.55
CA ASP A 505 -42.50 -48.98 -27.58
C ASP A 505 -42.13 -47.71 -26.77
N LEU A 506 -42.19 -46.52 -27.38
CA LEU A 506 -41.89 -45.25 -26.70
C LEU A 506 -43.13 -44.54 -26.12
N ASN A 507 -44.32 -45.13 -26.31
CA ASN A 507 -45.60 -44.61 -25.85
C ASN A 507 -45.83 -43.15 -26.32
N ILE A 508 -45.66 -42.93 -27.64
CA ILE A 508 -45.82 -41.64 -28.32
C ILE A 508 -47.20 -41.63 -28.98
N SER A 509 -48.07 -40.68 -28.61
CA SER A 509 -49.42 -40.54 -29.18
C SER A 509 -49.41 -40.10 -30.65
#